data_AF-A0A7Y2J1C8-F1
#
_entry.id   AF-A0A7Y2J1C8-F1
#
_cell.length_a   1.000
_cell.length_b   1.000
_cell.length_c   1.000
_cell.angle_alpha   90.00
_cell.angle_beta   90.00
_cell.angle_gamma   90.00
#
_symmetry.space_group_name_H-M   'P 1'
#
loop_
_entity.id
_entity.type
_entity.pdbx_description
1 polymer ?
#
loop_
_entity_poly.entity_id
_entity_poly.type
_entity_poly.pdbx_seq_one_letter_code
_entity_poly.pdbx_strand_id
1 'polypeptide(L)'
;MTDLAQDPRWRRFNDREFECPCCGKRFGGVYDVVFDHPDPWGHGNRAKSGEDILWAGKNWLSSDLCVQDGDYFVRCIMPFPIIGSDQSFAFGVWGSVSKDSFKHFYMGFDTSDYGDFTGCFSWLSNNIPHVGQDDWIPCDLMIEDPTKRPVLYAQSKAAAVRAHQENGITFDQLLDIYASAGNDIRPHLLDG
;
A
#
# COMPACT_ATOMS: atom_id res chain seq x y z
N MET A 1 -11.87 7.31 -24.82
CA MET A 1 -11.46 7.52 -23.42
C MET A 1 -12.16 8.77 -22.94
N THR A 2 -12.96 8.65 -21.89
CA THR A 2 -13.52 9.82 -21.20
C THR A 2 -12.37 10.52 -20.46
N ASP A 3 -12.25 11.83 -20.63
CA ASP A 3 -11.31 12.63 -19.85
C ASP A 3 -11.70 12.54 -18.36
N LEU A 4 -10.82 11.99 -17.52
CA LEU A 4 -11.07 11.83 -16.08
C LEU A 4 -11.39 13.18 -15.42
N ALA A 5 -10.81 14.28 -15.90
CA ALA A 5 -11.11 15.61 -15.40
C ALA A 5 -12.58 16.03 -15.64
N GLN A 6 -13.26 15.44 -16.63
CA GLN A 6 -14.68 15.67 -16.88
C GLN A 6 -15.61 14.73 -16.10
N ASP A 7 -15.09 13.66 -15.48
CA ASP A 7 -15.90 12.78 -14.64
C ASP A 7 -16.40 13.57 -13.41
N PRO A 8 -17.72 13.77 -13.22
CA PRO A 8 -18.25 14.52 -12.09
C PRO A 8 -17.90 13.87 -10.75
N ARG A 9 -17.78 12.54 -10.70
CA ARG A 9 -17.39 11.81 -9.48
C ARG A 9 -15.94 12.14 -9.11
N TRP A 10 -15.04 12.21 -10.11
CA TRP A 10 -13.63 12.56 -9.88
C TRP A 10 -13.48 13.99 -9.39
N ARG A 11 -14.22 14.94 -10.00
CA ARG A 11 -14.25 16.34 -9.56
C ARG A 11 -14.70 16.48 -8.11
N ARG A 12 -15.81 15.82 -7.74
CA ARG A 12 -16.34 15.81 -6.35
C ARG A 12 -15.38 15.15 -5.38
N PHE A 13 -14.75 14.05 -5.78
CA PHE A 13 -13.80 13.33 -4.94
C PHE A 13 -12.60 14.20 -4.56
N ASN A 14 -12.18 15.10 -5.45
CA ASN A 14 -11.07 16.02 -5.26
C ASN A 14 -11.49 17.43 -4.77
N ASP A 15 -12.78 17.70 -4.64
CA ASP A 15 -13.30 18.98 -4.12
C ASP A 15 -13.50 18.89 -2.60
N ARG A 16 -12.65 19.57 -1.84
CA ARG A 16 -12.68 19.57 -0.37
C ARG A 16 -13.91 20.26 0.22
N GLU A 17 -14.60 21.07 -0.58
CA GLU A 17 -15.83 21.75 -0.20
C GLU A 17 -17.09 20.97 -0.59
N PHE A 18 -16.96 19.91 -1.40
CA PHE A 18 -18.10 19.05 -1.73
C PHE A 18 -18.51 18.20 -0.52
N GLU A 19 -19.77 18.33 -0.11
CA GLU A 19 -20.41 17.50 0.90
C GLU A 19 -21.39 16.53 0.23
N CYS A 20 -21.31 15.22 0.55
CA CYS A 20 -22.29 14.27 0.04
C CYS A 20 -23.71 14.73 0.42
N PRO A 21 -24.64 14.90 -0.54
CA PRO A 21 -26.03 15.23 -0.24
C PRO A 21 -26.71 14.17 0.65
N CYS A 22 -26.21 12.93 0.57
CA CYS A 22 -26.73 11.77 1.29
C CYS A 22 -26.42 11.77 2.80
N CYS A 23 -25.24 12.25 3.20
CA CYS A 23 -24.71 12.03 4.55
C CYS A 23 -23.75 13.11 5.05
N GLY A 24 -23.46 14.15 4.26
CA GLY A 24 -22.55 15.24 4.60
C GLY A 24 -21.06 14.89 4.56
N LYS A 25 -20.69 13.66 4.15
CA LYS A 25 -19.28 13.25 4.08
C LYS A 25 -18.52 14.05 3.03
N ARG A 26 -17.31 14.50 3.39
CA ARG A 26 -16.36 15.19 2.51
C ARG A 26 -15.19 14.28 2.15
N PHE A 27 -14.60 14.51 0.99
CA PHE A 27 -13.40 13.81 0.52
C PHE A 27 -12.30 14.82 0.17
N GLY A 28 -11.04 14.36 0.23
CA GLY A 28 -9.86 15.22 0.01
C GLY A 28 -9.05 14.84 -1.23
N GLY A 29 -9.60 14.01 -2.11
CA GLY A 29 -8.88 13.34 -3.19
C GLY A 29 -8.41 11.94 -2.80
N VAL A 30 -7.45 11.43 -3.58
CA VAL A 30 -6.89 10.08 -3.45
C VAL A 30 -6.25 9.88 -2.08
N TYR A 31 -6.45 8.69 -1.50
CA TYR A 31 -5.84 8.30 -0.23
C TYR A 31 -5.40 6.83 -0.28
N ASP A 32 -4.35 6.52 0.47
CA ASP A 32 -3.75 5.18 0.44
C ASP A 32 -4.53 4.17 1.29
N VAL A 33 -4.47 2.90 0.89
CA VAL A 33 -4.94 1.78 1.71
C VAL A 33 -3.73 1.16 2.39
N VAL A 34 -3.71 1.19 3.72
CA VAL A 34 -2.56 0.76 4.51
C VAL A 34 -2.88 -0.45 5.38
N PHE A 35 -1.99 -1.43 5.38
CA PHE A 35 -2.03 -2.61 6.25
C PHE A 35 -1.17 -2.34 7.50
N ASP A 36 -1.72 -2.65 8.67
CA ASP A 36 -1.03 -2.45 9.95
C ASP A 36 0.18 -3.40 10.09
N HIS A 37 0.04 -4.62 9.55
CA HIS A 37 1.01 -5.70 9.69
C HIS A 37 0.98 -6.63 8.46
N PRO A 38 2.00 -7.49 8.24
CA PRO A 38 1.92 -8.53 7.22
C PRO A 38 0.85 -9.57 7.59
N ASP A 39 0.22 -10.23 6.62
CA ASP A 39 -0.85 -11.21 6.88
C ASP A 39 -0.42 -12.36 7.81
N PRO A 40 0.84 -12.87 7.75
CA PRO A 40 1.32 -13.86 8.72
C PRO A 40 1.34 -13.41 10.18
N TRP A 41 1.30 -12.11 10.49
CA TRP A 41 1.32 -11.63 11.87
C TRP A 41 -0.02 -11.89 12.57
N GLY A 42 0.01 -12.79 13.56
CA GLY A 42 -1.19 -13.27 14.27
C GLY A 42 -1.46 -12.65 15.65
N HIS A 43 -0.75 -11.58 16.03
CA HIS A 43 -0.71 -11.10 17.42
C HIS A 43 -1.45 -9.77 17.67
N GLY A 44 -2.36 -9.37 16.77
CA GLY A 44 -3.16 -8.16 16.89
C GLY A 44 -2.55 -6.95 16.16
N ASN A 45 -3.24 -5.80 16.24
CA ASN A 45 -2.84 -4.59 15.53
C ASN A 45 -2.00 -3.67 16.42
N ARG A 46 -0.82 -3.25 15.94
CA ARG A 46 0.05 -2.30 16.64
C ARG A 46 -0.59 -0.92 16.76
N ALA A 47 -1.21 -0.41 15.70
CA ALA A 47 -1.88 0.90 15.77
C ALA A 47 -2.98 0.95 16.84
N LYS A 48 -3.63 -0.19 17.13
CA LYS A 48 -4.66 -0.28 18.19
C LYS A 48 -4.08 -0.47 19.59
N SER A 49 -2.87 -1.03 19.72
CA SER A 49 -2.22 -1.16 21.04
C SER A 49 -1.69 0.18 21.55
N GLY A 50 -1.31 1.09 20.65
CA GLY A 50 -0.68 2.36 21.00
C GLY A 50 0.80 2.21 21.40
N GLU A 51 1.38 1.03 21.22
CA GLU A 51 2.79 0.74 21.51
C GLU A 51 3.66 0.99 20.28
N ASP A 52 4.91 1.42 20.51
CA ASP A 52 5.90 1.58 19.44
C ASP A 52 6.29 0.24 18.82
N ILE A 53 6.42 -0.80 19.65
CA ILE A 53 6.70 -2.17 19.24
C ILE A 53 5.78 -3.12 20.00
N LEU A 54 5.03 -3.94 19.26
CA LEU A 54 4.20 -5.00 19.81
C LEU A 54 5.01 -6.30 19.87
N TRP A 55 5.18 -6.86 21.07
CA TRP A 55 5.98 -8.08 21.30
C TRP A 55 5.09 -9.31 21.53
N ALA A 56 5.48 -10.43 20.93
CA ALA A 56 4.88 -11.75 21.14
C ALA A 56 5.97 -12.81 21.25
N GLY A 57 6.57 -12.91 22.45
CA GLY A 57 7.72 -13.79 22.69
C GLY A 57 8.95 -13.35 21.91
N LYS A 58 9.35 -14.11 20.89
CA LYS A 58 10.46 -13.76 19.97
C LYS A 58 10.00 -12.95 18.75
N ASN A 59 8.70 -12.93 18.50
CA ASN A 59 8.09 -12.21 17.41
C ASN A 59 7.86 -10.75 17.85
N TRP A 60 8.00 -9.83 16.92
CA TRP A 60 7.78 -8.41 17.19
C TRP A 60 7.37 -7.66 15.93
N LEU A 61 6.59 -6.60 16.12
CA LEU A 61 6.09 -5.72 15.07
C LEU A 61 6.29 -4.27 15.49
N SER A 62 7.08 -3.52 14.72
CA SER A 62 7.21 -2.07 14.82
C SER A 62 6.37 -1.36 13.75
N SER A 63 6.54 -0.05 13.60
CA SER A 63 5.90 0.72 12.52
C SER A 63 6.32 0.30 11.12
N ASP A 64 7.50 -0.32 10.97
CA ASP A 64 8.14 -0.54 9.66
C ASP A 64 8.87 -1.88 9.52
N LEU A 65 9.10 -2.61 10.61
CA LEU A 65 9.79 -3.91 10.61
C LEU A 65 8.98 -4.93 11.42
N CYS A 66 9.00 -6.18 10.98
CA CYS A 66 8.30 -7.27 11.65
C CYS A 66 9.10 -8.57 11.57
N VAL A 67 9.10 -9.33 12.66
CA VAL A 67 9.63 -10.69 12.73
C VAL A 67 8.53 -11.60 13.23
N GLN A 68 8.19 -12.63 12.45
CA GLN A 68 7.18 -13.64 12.78
C GLN A 68 7.75 -15.03 12.50
N ASP A 69 7.93 -15.84 13.54
CA ASP A 69 8.33 -17.25 13.45
C ASP A 69 9.61 -17.52 12.62
N GLY A 70 10.50 -16.53 12.58
CA GLY A 70 11.76 -16.59 11.82
C GLY A 70 11.70 -15.99 10.42
N ASP A 71 10.53 -15.54 9.96
CA ASP A 71 10.34 -14.74 8.76
C ASP A 71 10.49 -13.25 9.06
N TYR A 72 10.94 -12.49 8.06
CA TYR A 72 11.33 -11.09 8.20
C TYR A 72 10.56 -10.24 7.19
N PHE A 73 9.90 -9.20 7.69
CA PHE A 73 9.04 -8.36 6.87
C PHE A 73 9.40 -6.88 7.01
N VAL A 74 9.37 -6.17 5.90
CA VAL A 74 9.63 -4.73 5.82
C VAL A 74 8.41 -4.04 5.26
N ARG A 75 7.97 -2.97 5.91
CA ARG A 75 6.87 -2.14 5.43
C ARG A 75 7.32 -1.33 4.23
N CYS A 76 6.48 -1.26 3.22
CA CYS A 76 6.78 -0.68 1.93
C CYS A 76 5.53 -0.06 1.30
N ILE A 77 5.74 0.67 0.22
CA ILE A 77 4.66 1.22 -0.60
C ILE A 77 4.60 0.52 -1.95
N MET A 78 3.40 0.21 -2.41
CA MET A 78 3.14 -0.36 -3.74
C MET A 78 2.28 0.65 -4.52
N PRO A 79 2.89 1.54 -5.32
CA PRO A 79 2.20 2.64 -5.98
C PRO A 79 1.56 2.20 -7.30
N PHE A 80 0.31 2.61 -7.52
CA PHE A 80 -0.45 2.48 -8.78
C PHE A 80 -0.81 3.88 -9.29
N PRO A 81 -0.26 4.30 -10.45
CA PRO A 81 -0.64 5.56 -11.10
C PRO A 81 -2.14 5.59 -11.45
N ILE A 82 -2.76 6.77 -11.46
CA ILE A 82 -4.17 6.90 -11.85
C ILE A 82 -4.26 7.44 -13.27
N ILE A 83 -4.83 6.65 -14.17
CA ILE A 83 -4.96 6.98 -15.60
C ILE A 83 -5.78 8.27 -15.75
N GLY A 84 -5.22 9.26 -16.45
CA GLY A 84 -5.88 10.55 -16.70
C GLY A 84 -5.70 11.58 -15.58
N SER A 85 -4.80 11.35 -14.62
CA SER A 85 -4.35 12.36 -13.65
C SER A 85 -2.84 12.28 -13.41
N ASP A 86 -2.30 13.26 -12.68
CA ASP A 86 -0.93 13.25 -12.14
C ASP A 86 -0.84 12.58 -10.75
N GLN A 87 -1.97 12.12 -10.21
CA GLN A 87 -2.04 11.47 -8.90
C GLN A 87 -1.72 9.97 -9.00
N SER A 88 -1.21 9.42 -7.90
CA SER A 88 -1.03 7.99 -7.70
C SER A 88 -1.71 7.56 -6.40
N PHE A 89 -2.29 6.37 -6.42
CA PHE A 89 -2.73 5.66 -5.23
C PHE A 89 -1.61 4.72 -4.79
N ALA A 90 -1.43 4.49 -3.48
CA ALA A 90 -0.54 3.43 -3.01
C ALA A 90 -1.22 2.50 -2.02
N PHE A 91 -0.81 1.23 -2.09
CA PHE A 91 -0.97 0.33 -0.96
C PHE A 91 0.23 0.46 -0.02
N GLY A 92 -0.01 0.69 1.27
CA GLY A 92 1.00 0.52 2.31
C GLY A 92 1.02 -0.94 2.78
N VAL A 93 1.94 -1.73 2.25
CA VAL A 93 1.99 -3.20 2.39
C VAL A 93 3.28 -3.66 3.04
N TRP A 94 3.43 -4.97 3.21
CA TRP A 94 4.61 -5.60 3.75
C TRP A 94 5.24 -6.56 2.74
N GLY A 95 6.57 -6.53 2.68
CA GLY A 95 7.38 -7.41 1.86
C GLY A 95 8.16 -8.40 2.74
N SER A 96 8.05 -9.70 2.48
CA SER A 96 8.87 -10.73 3.11
C SER A 96 10.23 -10.80 2.41
N VAL A 97 11.29 -10.61 3.17
CA VAL A 97 12.67 -10.56 2.68
C VAL A 97 13.55 -11.60 3.36
N SER A 98 14.74 -11.85 2.80
CA SER A 98 15.73 -12.68 3.47
C SER A 98 16.22 -12.05 4.77
N LYS A 99 16.73 -12.85 5.70
CA LYS A 99 17.37 -12.36 6.93
C LYS A 99 18.50 -11.36 6.66
N ASP A 100 19.32 -11.63 5.65
CA ASP A 100 20.46 -10.79 5.30
C ASP A 100 19.98 -9.44 4.76
N SER A 101 18.97 -9.43 3.90
CA SER A 101 18.32 -8.21 3.41
C SER A 101 17.65 -7.43 4.55
N PHE A 102 16.93 -8.11 5.44
CA PHE A 102 16.30 -7.48 6.60
C PHE A 102 17.31 -6.77 7.49
N LYS A 103 18.51 -7.33 7.67
CA LYS A 103 19.58 -6.69 8.45
C LYS A 103 19.99 -5.33 7.86
N HIS A 104 20.06 -5.20 6.53
CA HIS A 104 20.32 -3.90 5.89
C HIS A 104 19.23 -2.89 6.22
N PHE A 105 17.96 -3.28 6.12
CA PHE A 105 16.85 -2.40 6.49
C PHE A 105 16.90 -2.01 7.98
N TYR A 106 17.11 -2.98 8.87
CA TYR A 106 17.21 -2.74 10.32
C TYR A 106 18.35 -1.77 10.67
N MET A 107 19.49 -1.87 10.01
CA MET A 107 20.64 -1.00 10.27
C MET A 107 20.46 0.42 9.73
N GLY A 108 19.81 0.57 8.58
CA GLY A 108 19.64 1.88 7.92
C GLY A 108 18.36 2.63 8.30
N PHE A 109 17.42 1.99 8.99
CA PHE A 109 16.08 2.53 9.22
C PHE A 109 16.11 3.89 9.97
N ASP A 110 16.82 3.96 11.10
CA ASP A 110 16.86 5.17 11.93
C ASP A 110 17.75 6.28 11.33
N THR A 111 18.74 5.91 10.51
CA THR A 111 19.74 6.83 9.98
C THR A 111 19.47 7.27 8.55
N SER A 112 18.54 6.59 7.85
CA SER A 112 18.40 6.70 6.39
C SER A 112 19.72 6.42 5.66
N ASP A 113 20.57 5.55 6.22
CA ASP A 113 21.85 5.14 5.61
C ASP A 113 21.88 3.63 5.42
N TYR A 114 21.65 3.20 4.18
CA TYR A 114 21.65 1.79 3.79
C TYR A 114 22.99 1.36 3.17
N GLY A 115 24.00 2.24 3.14
CA GLY A 115 25.24 2.02 2.40
C GLY A 115 24.99 1.78 0.91
N ASP A 116 25.64 0.77 0.34
CA ASP A 116 25.46 0.37 -1.06
C ASP A 116 24.22 -0.52 -1.31
N PHE A 117 23.41 -0.78 -0.27
CA PHE A 117 22.22 -1.60 -0.40
C PHE A 117 21.07 -0.81 -1.04
N THR A 118 20.69 -1.20 -2.25
CA THR A 118 19.66 -0.50 -3.05
C THR A 118 18.29 -1.19 -3.04
N GLY A 119 18.22 -2.41 -2.50
CA GLY A 119 17.01 -3.21 -2.52
C GLY A 119 17.28 -4.71 -2.56
N CYS A 120 16.21 -5.49 -2.63
CA CYS A 120 16.29 -6.95 -2.67
C CYS A 120 15.02 -7.55 -3.26
N PHE A 121 15.09 -8.86 -3.54
CA PHE A 121 13.90 -9.64 -3.79
C PHE A 121 12.99 -9.69 -2.55
N SER A 122 11.67 -9.67 -2.78
CA SER A 122 10.65 -9.74 -1.74
C SER A 122 9.42 -10.50 -2.21
N TRP A 123 8.66 -11.08 -1.29
CA TRP A 123 7.28 -11.52 -1.56
C TRP A 123 6.28 -10.52 -0.99
N LEU A 124 5.24 -10.16 -1.76
CA LEU A 124 4.11 -9.42 -1.19
C LEU A 124 3.46 -10.27 -0.10
N SER A 125 3.35 -9.70 1.11
CA SER A 125 2.90 -10.40 2.32
C SER A 125 1.54 -9.91 2.81
N ASN A 126 0.79 -9.22 1.95
CA ASN A 126 -0.60 -8.85 2.19
C ASN A 126 -1.46 -9.25 0.99
N ASN A 127 -2.65 -9.77 1.28
CA ASN A 127 -3.70 -9.93 0.29
C ASN A 127 -4.30 -8.56 -0.05
N ILE A 128 -3.94 -8.02 -1.21
CA ILE A 128 -4.40 -6.69 -1.63
C ILE A 128 -5.74 -6.79 -2.36
N PRO A 129 -6.73 -5.95 -2.00
CA PRO A 129 -8.06 -5.97 -2.62
C PRO A 129 -8.01 -5.74 -4.13
N HIS A 130 -8.94 -6.38 -4.85
CA HIS A 130 -9.21 -6.15 -6.28
C HIS A 130 -8.05 -6.47 -7.26
N VAL A 131 -6.96 -7.08 -6.80
CA VAL A 131 -5.83 -7.45 -7.69
C VAL A 131 -5.78 -8.95 -8.03
N GLY A 132 -6.70 -9.75 -7.48
CA GLY A 132 -6.86 -11.17 -7.83
C GLY A 132 -5.58 -11.97 -7.57
N GLN A 133 -5.24 -12.17 -6.29
CA GLN A 133 -4.10 -12.99 -5.90
C GLN A 133 -4.48 -14.46 -5.89
N ASP A 134 -4.13 -15.20 -6.95
CA ASP A 134 -4.29 -16.67 -6.99
C ASP A 134 -3.04 -17.40 -6.46
N ASP A 135 -1.90 -16.69 -6.34
CA ASP A 135 -0.61 -17.23 -5.90
C ASP A 135 0.26 -16.12 -5.26
N TRP A 136 1.38 -16.51 -4.66
CA TRP A 136 2.37 -15.60 -4.08
C TRP A 136 2.94 -14.66 -5.15
N ILE A 137 2.97 -13.36 -4.84
CA ILE A 137 3.44 -12.34 -5.78
C ILE A 137 4.93 -12.03 -5.53
N PRO A 138 5.83 -12.42 -6.45
CA PRO A 138 7.24 -12.06 -6.36
C PRO A 138 7.43 -10.59 -6.72
N CYS A 139 8.28 -9.89 -5.97
CA CYS A 139 8.53 -8.48 -6.10
C CYS A 139 10.03 -8.13 -5.97
N ASP A 140 10.38 -6.94 -6.44
CA ASP A 140 11.60 -6.23 -6.12
C ASP A 140 11.27 -5.11 -5.13
N LEU A 141 11.87 -5.15 -3.95
CA LEU A 141 11.76 -4.13 -2.91
C LEU A 141 12.96 -3.18 -3.03
N MET A 142 12.69 -1.94 -3.40
CA MET A 142 13.71 -0.97 -3.82
C MET A 142 13.77 0.24 -2.90
N ILE A 143 14.98 0.68 -2.55
CA ILE A 143 15.21 1.95 -1.85
C ILE A 143 15.50 3.00 -2.91
N GLU A 144 14.47 3.78 -3.25
CA GLU A 144 14.59 4.88 -4.22
C GLU A 144 14.99 6.21 -3.56
N ASP A 145 14.50 6.41 -2.34
CA ASP A 145 14.80 7.55 -1.49
C ASP A 145 15.01 7.00 -0.07
N PRO A 146 16.23 7.12 0.50
CA PRO A 146 16.53 6.53 1.79
C PRO A 146 15.75 7.17 2.94
N THR A 147 15.15 8.35 2.73
CA THR A 147 14.31 9.04 3.73
C THR A 147 12.84 8.60 3.68
N LYS A 148 12.48 7.76 2.71
CA LYS A 148 11.12 7.25 2.51
C LYS A 148 11.08 5.73 2.69
N ARG A 149 9.86 5.21 2.83
CA ARG A 149 9.64 3.76 2.79
C ARG A 149 10.08 3.21 1.43
N PRO A 150 10.67 2.00 1.40
CA PRO A 150 11.02 1.35 0.14
C PRO A 150 9.77 1.06 -0.70
N VAL A 151 9.98 0.98 -2.01
CA VAL A 151 8.94 0.76 -3.00
C VAL A 151 8.93 -0.70 -3.43
N LEU A 152 7.76 -1.32 -3.44
CA LEU A 152 7.57 -2.72 -3.80
C LEU A 152 7.02 -2.82 -5.23
N TYR A 153 7.82 -3.37 -6.13
CA TYR A 153 7.47 -3.59 -7.53
C TYR A 153 7.22 -5.06 -7.80
N ALA A 154 6.03 -5.41 -8.28
CA ALA A 154 5.75 -6.75 -8.77
C ALA A 154 6.72 -7.11 -9.91
N GLN A 155 7.18 -8.36 -9.92
CA GLN A 155 7.95 -8.92 -11.02
C GLN A 155 7.02 -9.39 -12.16
N SER A 156 7.60 -9.66 -13.33
CA SER A 156 6.88 -9.99 -14.56
C SER A 156 5.91 -11.18 -14.46
N LYS A 157 6.15 -12.12 -13.54
CA LYS A 157 5.24 -13.26 -13.29
C LYS A 157 3.90 -12.83 -12.68
N ALA A 158 3.87 -11.71 -11.96
CA ALA A 158 2.64 -11.13 -11.40
C ALA A 158 2.06 -10.07 -12.34
N ALA A 159 1.72 -10.51 -13.57
CA ALA A 159 1.39 -9.61 -14.68
C ALA A 159 0.23 -8.64 -14.39
N ALA A 160 -0.78 -9.05 -13.62
CA ALA A 160 -1.92 -8.18 -13.27
C ALA A 160 -1.47 -6.99 -12.39
N VAL A 161 -0.77 -7.27 -11.29
CA VAL A 161 -0.22 -6.24 -10.39
C VAL A 161 0.77 -5.35 -11.16
N ARG A 162 1.67 -5.97 -11.93
CA ARG A 162 2.66 -5.27 -12.73
C ARG A 162 2.00 -4.30 -13.71
N ALA A 163 0.94 -4.74 -14.39
CA ALA A 163 0.22 -3.91 -15.33
C ALA A 163 -0.39 -2.67 -14.66
N HIS A 164 -0.87 -2.78 -13.42
CA HIS A 164 -1.36 -1.62 -12.65
C HIS A 164 -0.24 -0.66 -12.26
N GLN A 165 0.96 -1.16 -11.92
CA GLN A 165 2.11 -0.29 -11.62
C GLN A 165 2.62 0.44 -12.86
N GLU A 166 2.66 -0.24 -14.01
CA GLU A 166 3.23 0.32 -15.25
C GLU A 166 2.25 1.20 -16.04
N ASN A 167 0.99 0.77 -16.14
CA ASN A 167 -0.02 1.44 -16.98
C ASN A 167 -1.04 2.21 -16.17
N GLY A 168 -1.02 2.07 -14.84
CA GLY A 168 -1.97 2.67 -13.93
C GLY A 168 -3.29 1.90 -13.80
N ILE A 169 -4.13 2.43 -12.92
CA ILE A 169 -5.51 2.01 -12.68
C ILE A 169 -6.47 3.09 -13.15
N THR A 170 -7.65 2.69 -13.61
CA THR A 170 -8.76 3.60 -13.88
C THR A 170 -9.38 4.09 -12.56
N PHE A 171 -10.12 5.19 -12.61
CA PHE A 171 -10.84 5.66 -11.41
C PHE A 171 -11.89 4.66 -10.93
N ASP A 172 -12.54 3.91 -11.84
CA ASP A 172 -13.48 2.87 -11.43
C ASP A 172 -12.79 1.71 -10.68
N GLN A 173 -11.57 1.32 -11.10
CA GLN A 173 -10.77 0.33 -10.35
C GLN A 173 -10.33 0.87 -8.98
N LEU A 174 -9.97 2.15 -8.88
CA LEU A 174 -9.68 2.77 -7.58
C LEU A 174 -10.90 2.73 -6.64
N LEU A 175 -12.09 3.03 -7.16
CA LEU A 175 -13.34 2.93 -6.39
C LEU A 175 -13.61 1.49 -5.94
N ASP A 176 -13.33 0.49 -6.77
CA ASP A 176 -13.51 -0.92 -6.44
C ASP A 176 -12.50 -1.39 -5.37
N ILE A 177 -11.26 -0.87 -5.41
CA ILE A 177 -10.26 -1.07 -4.36
C ILE A 177 -10.77 -0.51 -3.03
N TYR A 178 -11.25 0.74 -3.00
CA TYR A 178 -11.78 1.35 -1.78
C TYR A 178 -12.99 0.58 -1.23
N ALA A 179 -13.93 0.17 -2.10
CA ALA A 179 -15.08 -0.62 -1.69
C ALA A 179 -14.65 -1.96 -1.08
N SER A 180 -13.70 -2.66 -1.71
CA SER A 180 -13.16 -3.93 -1.23
C SER A 180 -12.35 -3.79 0.07
N ALA A 181 -11.77 -2.61 0.32
CA ALA A 181 -11.12 -2.25 1.58
C ALA A 181 -12.12 -1.79 2.68
N GLY A 182 -13.43 -1.91 2.45
CA GLY A 182 -14.48 -1.53 3.39
C GLY A 182 -14.86 -0.05 3.39
N ASN A 183 -14.39 0.72 2.40
CA ASN A 183 -14.65 2.14 2.23
C ASN A 183 -15.35 2.41 0.89
N ASP A 184 -16.54 1.83 0.67
CA ASP A 184 -17.27 2.11 -0.57
C ASP A 184 -17.71 3.58 -0.63
N ILE A 185 -16.98 4.37 -1.42
CA ILE A 185 -17.25 5.80 -1.59
C ILE A 185 -18.09 6.11 -2.82
N ARG A 186 -18.31 5.15 -3.72
CA ARG A 186 -19.00 5.40 -4.99
C ARG A 186 -20.41 5.99 -4.78
N PRO A 187 -21.24 5.50 -3.83
CA PRO A 187 -22.55 6.09 -3.55
C PRO A 187 -22.49 7.56 -3.10
N HIS A 188 -21.37 7.99 -2.52
CA HIS A 188 -21.21 9.34 -1.98
C HIS A 188 -20.75 10.38 -3.01
N LEU A 189 -20.41 9.94 -4.22
CA LEU A 189 -19.92 10.79 -5.31
C LEU A 189 -20.97 11.01 -6.42
N LEU A 190 -22.09 10.30 -6.35
CA LEU A 190 -23.21 10.46 -7.26
C LEU A 190 -24.02 11.72 -6.92
N ASP A 191 -24.72 12.24 -7.92
CA ASP A 191 -25.82 13.15 -7.63
C ASP A 191 -26.94 12.34 -7.00
N GLY A 192 -27.59 12.93 -5.98
CA GLY A 192 -28.78 12.35 -5.35
C GLY A 192 -29.96 12.23 -6.29
#